data_AF-A0A076HAW8-F1
#
_entry.id   AF-A0A076HAW8-F1
#
_cell.length_a   1.000
_cell.length_b   1.000
_cell.length_c   1.000
_cell.angle_alpha   90.00
_cell.angle_beta   90.00
_cell.angle_gamma   90.00
#
_symmetry.space_group_name_H-M   'P 1'
#
loop_
_entity.id
_entity.type
_entity.pdbx_description
1 polymer ?
#
loop_
_entity_poly.entity_id
_entity_poly.type
_entity_poly.pdbx_seq_one_letter_code
_entity_poly.pdbx_strand_id
1 'polypeptide(L)'
;MPPRGLLLSVLLATWVIPVQSQTSSTADLIRVLHERRCPGCRLADADLVHADLRDADLSGAQLQRANLGQARLDGADLSEADLSFTSLRGASLRGADLRGSRLYGTDLRDADLSGALLDTSALEQSHWQGATGIQTGIRSHATLHNAGVDAAQKGRWPDAERLFSAAILENPDEPLSWVARGLSRGEQGKHDLAAKDLSHAGSLFAAQGDQVKADQLELASQRVYDEPEQNAASGNGMGSALLSGALSAAQALAPIALKALMPMIP
;
A
#
# COMPACT_ATOMS: atom_id res chain seq x y z
N MET A 1 2.95 -88.37 2.09
CA MET A 1 3.07 -87.20 2.99
C MET A 1 4.10 -86.23 2.37
N PRO A 2 3.95 -84.90 2.56
CA PRO A 2 3.80 -83.82 1.54
C PRO A 2 5.10 -83.00 1.27
N PRO A 3 5.11 -81.76 0.69
CA PRO A 3 4.25 -81.09 -0.31
C PRO A 3 5.00 -80.44 -1.52
N ARG A 4 4.15 -79.96 -2.45
CA ARG A 4 4.24 -78.92 -3.51
C ARG A 4 5.20 -77.72 -3.31
N GLY A 5 5.67 -77.16 -4.43
CA GLY A 5 6.13 -75.76 -4.51
C GLY A 5 6.48 -75.30 -5.94
N LEU A 6 5.53 -74.68 -6.64
CA LEU A 6 5.76 -73.89 -7.87
C LEU A 6 6.48 -72.59 -7.48
N LEU A 7 7.67 -72.32 -8.05
CA LEU A 7 8.33 -71.03 -7.92
C LEU A 7 8.03 -70.17 -9.14
N LEU A 8 7.14 -69.20 -8.94
CA LEU A 8 6.80 -68.14 -9.87
C LEU A 8 7.91 -67.08 -9.82
N SER A 9 8.64 -66.90 -10.92
CA SER A 9 9.66 -65.85 -11.05
C SER A 9 8.99 -64.50 -11.28
N VAL A 10 8.86 -63.68 -10.24
CA VAL A 10 8.35 -62.31 -10.34
C VAL A 10 9.50 -61.39 -10.76
N LEU A 11 9.50 -60.97 -12.03
CA LEU A 11 10.36 -59.88 -12.52
C LEU A 11 9.79 -58.54 -12.01
N LEU A 12 10.43 -57.97 -10.99
CA LEU A 12 10.17 -56.61 -10.53
C LEU A 12 10.77 -55.61 -11.52
N ALA A 13 9.93 -55.04 -12.39
CA ALA A 13 10.28 -53.86 -13.17
C ALA A 13 10.24 -52.63 -12.25
N THR A 14 11.41 -52.11 -11.86
CA THR A 14 11.51 -50.84 -11.13
C THR A 14 11.20 -49.69 -12.09
N TRP A 15 10.00 -49.12 -11.97
CA TRP A 15 9.66 -47.87 -12.61
C TRP A 15 10.48 -46.74 -11.97
N VAL A 16 11.55 -46.34 -12.65
CA VAL A 16 12.27 -45.10 -12.31
C VAL A 16 11.37 -43.94 -12.73
N ILE A 17 10.76 -43.27 -11.75
CA ILE A 17 10.02 -42.03 -12.00
C ILE A 17 11.08 -40.93 -12.25
N PRO A 18 11.12 -40.28 -13.43
CA PRO A 18 12.06 -39.20 -13.67
C PRO A 18 11.60 -37.96 -12.88
N VAL A 19 12.41 -37.53 -11.92
CA VAL A 19 12.25 -36.23 -11.24
C VAL A 19 12.64 -35.13 -12.25
N GLN A 20 11.65 -34.53 -12.91
CA GLN A 20 11.87 -33.56 -14.01
C GLN A 20 11.83 -32.07 -13.59
N SER A 21 11.87 -31.73 -12.29
CA SER A 21 11.62 -30.34 -11.87
C SER A 21 12.86 -29.45 -11.69
N GLN A 22 14.08 -29.98 -11.56
CA GLN A 22 15.25 -29.15 -11.19
C GLN A 22 16.03 -28.54 -12.37
N THR A 23 15.97 -29.13 -13.58
CA THR A 23 16.85 -28.72 -14.70
C THR A 23 16.54 -27.34 -15.26
N SER A 24 15.28 -26.90 -15.23
CA SER A 24 14.89 -25.62 -15.81
C SER A 24 15.24 -24.41 -14.94
N SER A 25 15.16 -24.53 -13.62
CA SER A 25 15.48 -23.42 -12.72
C SER A 25 16.98 -23.08 -12.77
N THR A 26 17.84 -24.10 -12.83
CA THR A 26 19.29 -23.89 -12.95
C THR A 26 19.68 -23.28 -14.30
N ALA A 27 19.04 -23.70 -15.39
CA ALA A 27 19.29 -23.11 -16.71
C ALA A 27 18.87 -21.64 -16.75
N ASP A 28 17.73 -21.30 -16.16
CA ASP A 28 17.25 -19.93 -16.06
C ASP A 28 18.16 -19.06 -15.18
N LEU A 29 18.70 -19.62 -14.09
CA LEU A 29 19.66 -18.94 -13.23
C LEU A 29 20.98 -18.62 -13.98
N ILE A 30 21.49 -19.58 -14.75
CA ILE A 30 22.70 -19.35 -15.56
C ILE A 30 22.42 -18.26 -16.61
N ARG A 31 21.26 -18.35 -17.28
CA ARG A 31 20.86 -17.41 -18.32
C ARG A 31 20.73 -15.99 -17.80
N VAL A 32 20.03 -15.77 -16.67
CA VAL A 32 19.88 -14.42 -16.11
C VAL A 32 21.22 -13.82 -15.67
N LEU A 33 22.11 -14.63 -15.08
CA LEU A 33 23.40 -14.14 -14.57
C LEU A 33 24.43 -13.86 -15.67
N HIS A 34 24.38 -14.57 -16.79
CA HIS A 34 25.34 -14.41 -17.88
C HIS A 34 24.82 -13.51 -19.00
N GLU A 35 23.59 -13.75 -19.43
CA GLU A 35 23.03 -13.11 -20.62
C GLU A 35 22.21 -11.87 -20.28
N ARG A 36 21.78 -11.72 -19.01
CA ARG A 36 20.88 -10.66 -18.54
C ARG A 36 19.58 -10.57 -19.36
N ARG A 37 19.21 -11.64 -20.05
CA ARG A 37 18.02 -11.70 -20.88
C ARG A 37 17.29 -13.00 -20.62
N CYS A 38 16.23 -12.87 -19.83
CA CYS A 38 15.49 -13.98 -19.27
C CYS A 38 13.98 -13.67 -19.20
N PRO A 39 13.32 -13.28 -20.31
CA PRO A 39 11.89 -13.03 -20.30
C PRO A 39 11.14 -14.34 -19.99
N GLY A 40 10.19 -14.28 -19.06
CA GLY A 40 9.39 -15.43 -18.62
C GLY A 40 10.14 -16.51 -17.84
N CYS A 41 11.36 -16.23 -17.37
CA CYS A 41 12.19 -17.21 -16.67
C CYS A 41 11.59 -17.70 -15.36
N ARG A 42 11.88 -18.95 -15.01
CA ARG A 42 11.43 -19.59 -13.77
C ARG A 42 12.51 -19.50 -12.71
N LEU A 43 12.44 -18.42 -11.95
CA LEU A 43 13.38 -18.03 -10.89
C LEU A 43 12.71 -18.06 -9.51
N ALA A 44 11.59 -18.76 -9.36
CA ALA A 44 10.94 -18.95 -8.06
C ALA A 44 11.93 -19.59 -7.08
N ASP A 45 11.94 -19.09 -5.84
CA ASP A 45 12.85 -19.51 -4.77
C ASP A 45 14.35 -19.32 -5.07
N ALA A 46 14.73 -18.60 -6.14
CA ALA A 46 16.13 -18.38 -6.48
C ALA A 46 16.83 -17.46 -5.48
N ASP A 47 18.09 -17.78 -5.17
CA ASP A 47 18.98 -16.90 -4.40
C ASP A 47 19.81 -16.06 -5.37
N LEU A 48 19.53 -14.77 -5.39
CA LEU A 48 20.12 -13.74 -6.24
C LEU A 48 20.58 -12.54 -5.40
N VAL A 49 20.89 -12.77 -4.12
CA VAL A 49 21.42 -11.73 -3.23
C VAL A 49 22.68 -11.13 -3.83
N HIS A 50 22.79 -9.80 -3.83
CA HIS A 50 23.89 -9.04 -4.44
C HIS A 50 24.09 -9.22 -5.96
N ALA A 51 23.19 -9.90 -6.67
CA ALA A 51 23.36 -10.10 -8.11
C ALA A 51 23.40 -8.76 -8.87
N ASP A 52 24.29 -8.66 -9.85
CA ASP A 52 24.32 -7.54 -10.79
C ASP A 52 23.45 -7.85 -12.02
N LEU A 53 22.21 -7.37 -11.95
CA LEU A 53 21.15 -7.55 -12.94
C LEU A 53 20.75 -6.22 -13.58
N ARG A 54 21.68 -5.26 -13.65
CA ARG A 54 21.44 -3.98 -14.33
C ARG A 54 21.11 -4.19 -15.79
N ASP A 55 20.10 -3.47 -16.25
CA ASP A 55 19.55 -3.50 -17.61
C ASP A 55 19.09 -4.91 -18.04
N ALA A 56 18.81 -5.81 -17.08
CA ALA A 56 18.36 -7.15 -17.40
C ALA A 56 16.91 -7.15 -17.90
N ASP A 57 16.63 -7.93 -18.94
CA ASP A 57 15.28 -8.24 -19.41
C ASP A 57 14.75 -9.43 -18.60
N LEU A 58 13.91 -9.12 -17.61
CA LEU A 58 13.19 -10.04 -16.72
C LEU A 58 11.67 -9.92 -16.93
N SER A 59 11.25 -9.43 -18.09
CA SER A 59 9.84 -9.24 -18.41
C SER A 59 9.06 -10.57 -18.27
N GLY A 60 7.97 -10.56 -17.51
CA GLY A 60 7.15 -11.74 -17.22
C GLY A 60 7.83 -12.83 -16.38
N ALA A 61 9.01 -12.58 -15.80
CA ALA A 61 9.72 -13.59 -15.01
C ALA A 61 8.92 -14.02 -13.77
N GLN A 62 9.02 -15.31 -13.42
CA GLN A 62 8.43 -15.91 -12.24
C GLN A 62 9.48 -15.88 -11.11
N LEU A 63 9.38 -14.90 -10.22
CA LEU A 63 10.35 -14.62 -9.15
C LEU A 63 9.78 -14.87 -7.75
N GLN A 64 8.67 -15.60 -7.64
CA GLN A 64 7.97 -15.77 -6.38
C GLN A 64 8.90 -16.36 -5.31
N ARG A 65 8.94 -15.74 -4.12
CA ARG A 65 9.83 -16.10 -3.00
C ARG A 65 11.34 -16.07 -3.31
N ALA A 66 11.76 -15.49 -4.43
CA ALA A 66 13.18 -15.29 -4.69
C ALA A 66 13.79 -14.32 -3.68
N ASN A 67 15.09 -14.44 -3.46
CA ASN A 67 15.86 -13.52 -2.64
C ASN A 67 16.76 -12.66 -3.52
N LEU A 68 16.36 -11.43 -3.77
CA LEU A 68 17.07 -10.38 -4.50
C LEU A 68 17.58 -9.29 -3.54
N GLY A 69 17.81 -9.63 -2.27
CA GLY A 69 18.33 -8.70 -1.27
C GLY A 69 19.62 -8.02 -1.75
N GLN A 70 19.66 -6.70 -1.69
CA GLN A 70 20.82 -5.89 -2.10
C GLN A 70 21.28 -6.12 -3.56
N ALA A 71 20.43 -6.69 -4.42
CA ALA A 71 20.71 -6.83 -5.84
C ALA A 71 20.73 -5.46 -6.56
N ARG A 72 21.45 -5.39 -7.67
CA ARG A 72 21.45 -4.22 -8.55
C ARG A 72 20.57 -4.50 -9.76
N LEU A 73 19.42 -3.85 -9.82
CA LEU A 73 18.40 -3.95 -10.87
C LEU A 73 18.18 -2.59 -11.55
N ASP A 74 19.19 -1.70 -11.52
CA ASP A 74 19.10 -0.40 -12.18
C ASP A 74 18.77 -0.61 -13.68
N GLY A 75 17.70 0.03 -14.17
CA GLY A 75 17.25 -0.09 -15.57
C GLY A 75 16.67 -1.44 -15.99
N ALA A 76 16.51 -2.40 -15.07
CA ALA A 76 15.96 -3.71 -15.42
C ALA A 76 14.50 -3.63 -15.86
N ASP A 77 14.12 -4.45 -16.83
CA ASP A 77 12.72 -4.66 -17.23
C ASP A 77 12.14 -5.81 -16.41
N LEU A 78 11.32 -5.48 -15.41
CA LEU A 78 10.54 -6.41 -14.58
C LEU A 78 9.04 -6.30 -14.91
N SER A 79 8.69 -5.77 -16.08
CA SER A 79 7.29 -5.62 -16.48
C SER A 79 6.60 -6.98 -16.50
N GLU A 80 5.35 -7.04 -16.03
CA GLU A 80 4.54 -8.27 -15.92
C GLU A 80 5.15 -9.40 -15.06
N ALA A 81 6.26 -9.17 -14.37
CA ALA A 81 6.91 -10.18 -13.53
C ALA A 81 6.07 -10.51 -12.28
N ASP A 82 6.15 -11.75 -11.82
CA ASP A 82 5.55 -12.16 -10.56
C ASP A 82 6.59 -12.15 -9.43
N LEU A 83 6.57 -11.06 -8.66
CA LEU A 83 7.47 -10.80 -7.54
C LEU A 83 6.82 -11.13 -6.19
N SER A 84 5.73 -11.90 -6.18
CA SER A 84 4.99 -12.21 -4.95
C SER A 84 5.91 -12.84 -3.89
N PHE A 85 5.92 -12.26 -2.69
CA PHE A 85 6.78 -12.67 -1.56
C PHE A 85 8.29 -12.65 -1.82
N THR A 86 8.74 -11.89 -2.83
CA THR A 86 10.17 -11.71 -3.13
C THR A 86 10.83 -10.78 -2.12
N SER A 87 12.06 -11.09 -1.72
CA SER A 87 12.88 -10.16 -0.95
C SER A 87 13.69 -9.26 -1.90
N LEU A 88 13.39 -7.96 -1.92
CA LEU A 88 14.13 -6.90 -2.61
C LEU A 88 14.75 -5.91 -1.60
N ARG A 89 14.93 -6.36 -0.35
CA ARG A 89 15.40 -5.50 0.73
C ARG A 89 16.75 -4.87 0.39
N GLY A 90 16.83 -3.55 0.43
CA GLY A 90 18.05 -2.79 0.10
C GLY A 90 18.51 -2.90 -1.35
N ALA A 91 17.69 -3.40 -2.27
CA ALA A 91 18.03 -3.49 -3.68
C ALA A 91 18.00 -2.10 -4.36
N SER A 92 18.77 -1.95 -5.44
CA SER A 92 18.68 -0.76 -6.32
C SER A 92 17.77 -1.08 -7.50
N LEU A 93 16.65 -0.38 -7.63
CA LEU A 93 15.65 -0.51 -8.71
C LEU A 93 15.54 0.80 -9.51
N ARG A 94 16.61 1.58 -9.55
CA ARG A 94 16.61 2.91 -10.17
C ARG A 94 16.28 2.80 -11.66
N GLY A 95 15.23 3.48 -12.10
CA GLY A 95 14.80 3.42 -13.50
C GLY A 95 14.27 2.06 -13.97
N ALA A 96 14.05 1.09 -13.08
CA ALA A 96 13.50 -0.22 -13.44
C ALA A 96 12.04 -0.10 -13.88
N ASP A 97 11.60 -0.92 -14.83
CA ASP A 97 10.21 -1.02 -15.23
C ASP A 97 9.50 -2.13 -14.45
N LEU A 98 8.52 -1.79 -13.63
CA LEU A 98 7.74 -2.71 -12.79
C LEU A 98 6.24 -2.67 -13.16
N ARG A 99 5.87 -2.08 -14.30
CA ARG A 99 4.47 -2.00 -14.74
C ARG A 99 3.90 -3.38 -14.99
N GLY A 100 2.68 -3.63 -14.55
CA GLY A 100 2.01 -4.93 -14.61
C GLY A 100 2.58 -6.01 -13.68
N SER A 101 3.62 -5.72 -12.90
CA SER A 101 4.22 -6.71 -11.99
C SER A 101 3.33 -6.99 -10.77
N ARG A 102 3.43 -8.21 -10.20
CA ARG A 102 2.76 -8.57 -8.94
C ARG A 102 3.70 -8.38 -7.76
N LEU A 103 3.42 -7.41 -6.90
CA LEU A 103 4.23 -7.06 -5.72
C LEU A 103 3.60 -7.50 -4.38
N TYR A 104 2.71 -8.49 -4.41
CA TYR A 104 2.02 -8.97 -3.21
C TYR A 104 3.01 -9.57 -2.19
N GLY A 105 3.08 -9.00 -1.00
CA GLY A 105 3.99 -9.44 0.07
C GLY A 105 5.48 -9.23 -0.24
N THR A 106 5.82 -8.48 -1.29
CA THR A 106 7.22 -8.20 -1.65
C THR A 106 7.87 -7.31 -0.60
N ASP A 107 9.09 -7.66 -0.17
CA ASP A 107 9.86 -6.85 0.77
C ASP A 107 10.75 -5.87 0.03
N LEU A 108 10.32 -4.61 -0.05
CA LEU A 108 11.02 -3.47 -0.65
C LEU A 108 11.65 -2.56 0.40
N ARG A 109 11.76 -2.98 1.67
CA ARG A 109 12.34 -2.13 2.72
C ARG A 109 13.76 -1.70 2.35
N ASP A 110 14.06 -0.44 2.60
CA ASP A 110 15.37 0.17 2.31
C ASP A 110 15.79 0.16 0.81
N ALA A 111 14.90 -0.18 -0.13
CA ALA A 111 15.21 -0.20 -1.56
C ALA A 111 15.24 1.20 -2.19
N ASP A 112 15.99 1.38 -3.28
CA ASP A 112 16.00 2.61 -4.08
C ASP A 112 15.15 2.45 -5.34
N LEU A 113 13.96 3.04 -5.34
CA LEU A 113 13.00 3.05 -6.46
C LEU A 113 13.09 4.34 -7.29
N SER A 114 14.19 5.09 -7.21
CA SER A 114 14.31 6.40 -7.89
C SER A 114 14.12 6.26 -9.40
N GLY A 115 13.04 6.84 -9.91
CA GLY A 115 12.71 6.80 -11.34
C GLY A 115 12.17 5.45 -11.82
N ALA A 116 11.88 4.50 -10.92
CA ALA A 116 11.22 3.26 -11.28
C ALA A 116 9.82 3.54 -11.85
N LEU A 117 9.43 2.79 -12.87
CA LEU A 117 8.10 2.87 -13.48
C LEU A 117 7.19 1.87 -12.78
N LEU A 118 6.17 2.35 -12.08
CA LEU A 118 5.21 1.53 -11.34
C LEU A 118 3.80 1.90 -11.76
N ASP A 119 2.90 0.92 -11.77
CA ASP A 119 1.48 1.20 -11.89
C ASP A 119 0.99 1.93 -10.63
N THR A 120 -0.11 2.66 -10.78
CA THR A 120 -0.84 3.21 -9.63
C THR A 120 -1.12 2.11 -8.62
N SER A 121 -0.91 2.39 -7.34
CA SER A 121 -1.16 1.42 -6.26
C SER A 121 -0.30 0.15 -6.24
N ALA A 122 0.70 -0.01 -7.12
CA ALA A 122 1.49 -1.25 -7.20
C ALA A 122 2.15 -1.65 -5.87
N LEU A 123 2.40 -0.69 -4.98
CA LEU A 123 3.06 -0.91 -3.69
C LEU A 123 2.09 -1.21 -2.53
N GLU A 124 0.77 -1.16 -2.72
CA GLU A 124 -0.24 -1.30 -1.64
C GLU A 124 -0.05 -2.53 -0.76
N GLN A 125 0.29 -3.65 -1.39
CA GLN A 125 0.38 -4.95 -0.72
C GLN A 125 1.84 -5.38 -0.49
N SER A 126 2.79 -4.44 -0.62
CA SER A 126 4.21 -4.67 -0.42
C SER A 126 4.72 -4.01 0.88
N HIS A 127 5.87 -4.44 1.37
CA HIS A 127 6.55 -3.83 2.51
C HIS A 127 7.63 -2.86 2.02
N TRP A 128 7.31 -1.58 1.87
CA TRP A 128 8.23 -0.57 1.30
C TRP A 128 8.75 0.45 2.33
N GLN A 129 8.57 0.20 3.63
CA GLN A 129 9.05 1.12 4.67
C GLN A 129 10.57 1.37 4.54
N GLY A 130 10.97 2.63 4.47
CA GLY A 130 12.37 3.02 4.29
C GLY A 130 12.84 3.05 2.83
N ALA A 131 12.02 2.62 1.87
CA ALA A 131 12.34 2.77 0.45
C ALA A 131 12.42 4.25 0.04
N THR A 132 13.30 4.54 -0.90
CA THR A 132 13.53 5.89 -1.45
C THR A 132 13.05 5.97 -2.91
N GLY A 133 12.87 7.18 -3.44
CA GLY A 133 12.54 7.36 -4.86
C GLY A 133 11.08 7.10 -5.26
N ILE A 134 10.19 6.75 -4.32
CA ILE A 134 8.75 6.59 -4.56
C ILE A 134 8.12 7.97 -4.83
N GLN A 135 7.71 8.21 -6.08
CA GLN A 135 7.03 9.44 -6.48
C GLN A 135 5.63 9.57 -5.84
N THR A 136 5.17 10.81 -5.70
CA THR A 136 3.78 11.12 -5.30
C THR A 136 2.82 10.63 -6.38
N GLY A 137 1.84 9.77 -6.02
CA GLY A 137 0.91 9.11 -6.95
C GLY A 137 0.96 7.57 -6.94
N ILE A 138 2.03 6.97 -6.38
CA ILE A 138 2.13 5.51 -6.18
C ILE A 138 1.48 5.08 -4.85
N ARG A 139 1.23 6.05 -3.95
CA ARG A 139 0.57 5.81 -2.67
C ARG A 139 -0.93 5.86 -2.91
N SER A 140 -1.59 4.74 -2.69
CA SER A 140 -3.04 4.68 -2.83
C SER A 140 -3.75 5.67 -1.91
N HIS A 141 -4.96 6.04 -2.30
CA HIS A 141 -5.86 6.82 -1.45
C HIS A 141 -5.90 6.26 0.00
N ALA A 142 -6.06 4.94 0.16
CA ALA A 142 -6.13 4.29 1.47
C ALA A 142 -4.81 4.44 2.26
N THR A 143 -3.67 4.30 1.59
CA THR A 143 -2.34 4.48 2.22
C THR A 143 -2.15 5.92 2.71
N LEU A 144 -2.52 6.90 1.88
CA LEU A 144 -2.42 8.32 2.22
C LEU A 144 -3.37 8.69 3.36
N HIS A 145 -4.60 8.17 3.31
CA HIS A 145 -5.57 8.36 4.39
C HIS A 145 -5.06 7.75 5.70
N ASN A 146 -4.59 6.51 5.69
CA ASN A 146 -4.08 5.83 6.88
C ASN A 146 -2.87 6.53 7.49
N ALA A 147 -1.96 7.05 6.64
CA ALA A 147 -0.86 7.88 7.12
C ALA A 147 -1.36 9.19 7.75
N GLY A 148 -2.41 9.79 7.18
CA GLY A 148 -3.09 10.95 7.76
C GLY A 148 -3.71 10.64 9.13
N VAL A 149 -4.34 9.47 9.27
CA VAL A 149 -4.90 8.98 10.55
C VAL A 149 -3.80 8.81 11.60
N ASP A 150 -2.67 8.19 11.27
CA ASP A 150 -1.53 8.07 12.19
C ASP A 150 -0.99 9.44 12.62
N ALA A 151 -0.90 10.39 11.69
CA ALA A 151 -0.48 11.75 12.01
C ALA A 151 -1.47 12.46 12.95
N ALA A 152 -2.77 12.35 12.69
CA ALA A 152 -3.85 12.91 13.51
C ALA A 152 -3.85 12.32 14.93
N GLN A 153 -3.74 11.00 15.08
CA GLN A 153 -3.67 10.33 16.38
C GLN A 153 -2.46 10.77 17.22
N LYS A 154 -1.37 11.21 16.57
CA LYS A 154 -0.17 11.76 17.21
C LYS A 154 -0.25 13.28 17.44
N GLY A 155 -1.40 13.91 17.17
CA GLY A 155 -1.58 15.36 17.29
C GLY A 155 -0.81 16.18 16.24
N ARG A 156 -0.30 15.56 15.18
CA ARG A 156 0.43 16.23 14.09
C ARG A 156 -0.53 16.74 13.03
N TRP A 157 -1.39 17.68 13.40
CA TRP A 157 -2.48 18.17 12.55
C TRP A 157 -2.05 18.75 11.18
N PRO A 158 -0.94 19.50 11.07
CA PRO A 158 -0.47 19.98 9.76
C PRO A 158 -0.04 18.84 8.82
N ASP A 159 0.59 17.79 9.36
CA ASP A 159 0.96 16.59 8.59
C ASP A 159 -0.29 15.82 8.15
N ALA A 160 -1.25 15.65 9.06
CA ALA A 160 -2.53 14.99 8.79
C ALA A 160 -3.28 15.70 7.66
N GLU A 161 -3.42 17.02 7.70
CA GLU A 161 -4.06 17.80 6.64
C GLU A 161 -3.38 17.61 5.28
N ARG A 162 -2.04 17.64 5.23
CA ARG A 162 -1.28 17.44 4.00
C ARG A 162 -1.51 16.04 3.42
N LEU A 163 -1.55 15.01 4.29
CA LEU A 163 -1.75 13.62 3.89
C LEU A 163 -3.18 13.35 3.42
N PHE A 164 -4.19 13.86 4.13
CA PHE A 164 -5.58 13.77 3.68
C PHE A 164 -5.81 14.56 2.38
N SER A 165 -5.13 15.70 2.19
CA SER A 165 -5.19 16.43 0.92
C SER A 165 -4.62 15.60 -0.23
N ALA A 166 -3.50 14.90 -0.01
CA ALA A 166 -2.97 13.98 -1.00
C ALA A 166 -3.95 12.81 -1.26
N ALA A 167 -4.57 12.24 -0.22
CA ALA A 167 -5.57 11.19 -0.38
C ALA A 167 -6.75 11.65 -1.24
N ILE A 168 -7.29 12.84 -0.98
CA ILE A 168 -8.40 13.43 -1.74
C ILE A 168 -8.05 13.63 -3.22
N LEU A 169 -6.80 13.99 -3.53
CA LEU A 169 -6.37 14.12 -4.94
C LEU A 169 -6.41 12.78 -5.67
N GLU A 170 -6.13 11.66 -4.98
CA GLU A 170 -6.18 10.31 -5.55
C GLU A 170 -7.62 9.79 -5.69
N ASN A 171 -8.49 10.06 -4.72
CA ASN A 171 -9.91 9.71 -4.80
C ASN A 171 -10.79 10.84 -4.23
N PRO A 172 -11.25 11.76 -5.09
CA PRO A 172 -12.03 12.93 -4.65
C PRO A 172 -13.45 12.56 -4.19
N ASP A 173 -13.96 11.41 -4.61
CA ASP A 173 -15.33 10.97 -4.32
C ASP A 173 -15.46 10.23 -2.97
N GLU A 174 -14.37 10.03 -2.22
CA GLU A 174 -14.38 9.41 -0.89
C GLU A 174 -14.70 10.46 0.21
N PRO A 175 -15.91 10.44 0.82
CA PRO A 175 -16.33 11.47 1.76
C PRO A 175 -15.50 11.48 3.05
N LEU A 176 -15.02 10.32 3.50
CA LEU A 176 -14.32 10.22 4.78
C LEU A 176 -12.98 10.95 4.80
N SER A 177 -12.27 11.02 3.66
CA SER A 177 -11.02 11.78 3.56
C SER A 177 -11.26 13.29 3.69
N TRP A 178 -12.39 13.79 3.18
CA TRP A 178 -12.83 15.17 3.38
C TRP A 178 -13.19 15.45 4.84
N VAL A 179 -13.94 14.56 5.49
CA VAL A 179 -14.24 14.68 6.93
C VAL A 179 -12.96 14.72 7.76
N ALA A 180 -12.03 13.80 7.52
CA ALA A 180 -10.77 13.71 8.27
C ALA A 180 -9.90 14.97 8.10
N ARG A 181 -9.85 15.53 6.88
CA ARG A 181 -9.16 16.81 6.63
C ARG A 181 -9.86 17.97 7.31
N GLY A 182 -11.19 18.03 7.25
CA GLY A 182 -12.00 19.06 7.90
C GLY A 182 -11.77 19.09 9.41
N LEU A 183 -11.76 17.93 10.06
CA LEU A 183 -11.41 17.80 11.48
C LEU A 183 -9.97 18.28 11.76
N SER A 184 -9.00 17.82 10.95
CA SER A 184 -7.60 18.24 11.08
C SER A 184 -7.41 19.76 10.94
N ARG A 185 -8.21 20.41 10.10
CA ARG A 185 -8.22 21.87 9.92
C ARG A 185 -8.88 22.59 11.09
N GLY A 186 -9.96 22.05 11.64
CA GLY A 186 -10.61 22.56 12.84
C GLY A 186 -9.68 22.60 14.05
N GLU A 187 -8.90 21.53 14.28
CA GLU A 187 -7.86 21.48 15.33
C GLU A 187 -6.74 22.52 15.15
N GLN A 188 -6.56 23.02 13.93
CA GLN A 188 -5.61 24.09 13.61
C GLN A 188 -6.24 25.50 13.65
N GLY A 189 -7.52 25.63 14.04
CA GLY A 189 -8.26 26.88 14.01
C GLY A 189 -8.66 27.37 12.61
N LYS A 190 -8.54 26.51 11.58
CA LYS A 190 -8.90 26.85 10.19
C LYS A 190 -10.39 26.61 9.94
N HIS A 191 -11.26 27.25 10.73
CA HIS A 191 -12.70 26.99 10.81
C HIS A 191 -13.40 27.10 9.44
N ASP A 192 -13.13 28.14 8.66
CA ASP A 192 -13.71 28.31 7.32
C ASP A 192 -13.41 27.15 6.36
N LEU A 193 -12.17 26.64 6.40
CA LEU A 193 -11.75 25.53 5.55
C LEU A 193 -12.31 24.21 6.06
N ALA A 194 -12.43 24.05 7.38
CA ALA A 194 -13.05 22.90 8.01
C ALA A 194 -14.54 22.79 7.64
N ALA A 195 -15.30 23.90 7.75
CA ALA A 195 -16.70 23.95 7.37
C ALA A 195 -16.91 23.56 5.89
N LYS A 196 -16.09 24.13 4.98
CA LYS A 196 -16.12 23.78 3.55
C LYS A 196 -15.89 22.29 3.29
N ASP A 197 -14.90 21.69 3.95
CA ASP A 197 -14.62 20.26 3.81
C ASP A 197 -15.78 19.40 4.33
N LEU A 198 -16.39 19.77 5.46
CA LEU A 198 -17.54 19.04 6.03
C LEU A 198 -18.78 19.15 5.15
N SER A 199 -19.12 20.34 4.65
CA SER A 199 -20.26 20.53 3.73
C SER A 199 -20.06 19.74 2.43
N HIS A 200 -18.84 19.76 1.87
CA HIS A 200 -18.53 18.97 0.68
C HIS A 200 -18.66 17.46 0.94
N ALA A 201 -18.13 16.97 2.07
CA ALA A 201 -18.32 15.57 2.48
C ALA A 201 -19.81 15.22 2.62
N GLY A 202 -20.62 16.12 3.16
CA GLY A 202 -22.07 15.97 3.25
C GLY A 202 -22.72 15.81 1.87
N SER A 203 -22.31 16.63 0.89
CA SER A 203 -22.80 16.52 -0.49
C SER A 203 -22.44 15.17 -1.15
N LEU A 204 -21.26 14.62 -0.86
CA LEU A 204 -20.83 13.31 -1.35
C LEU A 204 -21.66 12.18 -0.70
N PHE A 205 -21.90 12.23 0.61
CA PHE A 205 -22.78 11.26 1.27
C PHE A 205 -24.22 11.32 0.74
N ALA A 206 -24.74 12.52 0.46
CA ALA A 206 -26.06 12.69 -0.15
C ALA A 206 -26.12 12.03 -1.54
N ALA A 207 -25.09 12.23 -2.37
CA ALA A 207 -24.96 11.59 -3.68
C ALA A 207 -24.85 10.06 -3.59
N GLN A 208 -24.26 9.54 -2.51
CA GLN A 208 -24.20 8.11 -2.19
C GLN A 208 -25.48 7.57 -1.54
N GLY A 209 -26.52 8.39 -1.37
CA GLY A 209 -27.82 8.00 -0.81
C GLY A 209 -27.89 8.01 0.72
N ASP A 210 -26.85 8.45 1.41
CA ASP A 210 -26.81 8.55 2.88
C ASP A 210 -27.17 9.97 3.36
N GLN A 211 -28.46 10.28 3.26
CA GLN A 211 -29.01 11.59 3.65
C GLN A 211 -28.80 11.90 5.13
N VAL A 212 -28.80 10.88 6.00
CA VAL A 212 -28.60 11.05 7.44
C VAL A 212 -27.20 11.62 7.72
N LYS A 213 -26.16 11.05 7.11
CA LYS A 213 -24.80 11.59 7.24
C LYS A 213 -24.64 12.95 6.59
N ALA A 214 -25.30 13.17 5.45
CA ALA A 214 -25.29 14.46 4.76
C ALA A 214 -25.82 15.58 5.66
N ASP A 215 -27.00 15.40 6.24
CA ASP A 215 -27.63 16.37 7.14
C ASP A 215 -26.78 16.63 8.39
N GLN A 216 -26.17 15.57 8.95
CA GLN A 216 -25.27 15.68 10.11
C GLN A 216 -24.04 16.54 9.80
N LEU A 217 -23.43 16.35 8.63
CA LEU A 217 -22.24 17.08 8.21
C LEU A 217 -22.54 18.53 7.82
N GLU A 218 -23.68 18.79 7.18
CA GLU A 218 -24.11 20.14 6.85
C GLU A 218 -24.40 20.95 8.13
N LEU A 219 -25.10 20.36 9.09
CA LEU A 219 -25.34 20.98 10.40
C LEU A 219 -24.02 21.28 11.14
N ALA A 220 -23.04 20.38 11.03
CA ALA A 220 -21.73 20.60 11.63
C ALA A 220 -20.93 21.70 10.92
N SER A 221 -20.98 21.74 9.59
CA SER A 221 -20.37 22.81 8.79
C SER A 221 -20.88 24.19 9.22
N GLN A 222 -22.20 24.36 9.33
CA GLN A 222 -22.83 25.62 9.74
C GLN A 222 -22.37 26.05 11.14
N ARG A 223 -22.30 25.11 12.09
CA ARG A 223 -21.83 25.42 13.45
C ARG A 223 -20.36 25.83 13.50
N VAL A 224 -19.50 25.16 12.75
CA VAL A 224 -18.08 25.53 12.64
C VAL A 224 -17.92 26.91 12.00
N TYR A 225 -18.81 27.28 11.08
CA TYR A 225 -18.83 28.61 10.47
C TYR A 225 -19.36 29.71 11.42
N ASP A 226 -20.35 29.39 12.25
CA ASP A 226 -21.02 30.34 13.14
C ASP A 226 -20.29 30.59 14.47
N GLU A 227 -19.31 29.76 14.87
CA GLU A 227 -18.51 29.99 16.09
C GLU A 227 -17.53 31.17 15.88
N PRO A 228 -17.71 32.33 16.56
CA PRO A 228 -16.80 33.45 16.44
C PRO A 228 -15.51 33.17 17.24
N GLU A 229 -14.36 33.69 16.77
CA GLU A 229 -13.01 33.65 17.38
C GLU A 229 -12.89 34.06 18.88
N GLN A 230 -13.99 34.40 19.57
CA GLN A 230 -13.99 35.03 20.90
C GLN A 230 -13.51 34.12 22.06
N ASN A 231 -13.29 32.82 21.84
CA ASN A 231 -12.78 31.90 22.87
C ASN A 231 -11.26 31.61 22.76
N ALA A 232 -10.51 32.32 21.92
CA ALA A 232 -9.06 32.13 21.76
C ALA A 232 -8.20 32.55 22.96
N ALA A 233 -8.80 33.07 24.04
CA ALA A 233 -8.07 33.58 25.20
C ALA A 233 -8.48 32.92 26.51
N SER A 234 -8.24 31.61 26.68
CA SER A 234 -7.84 31.00 27.97
C SER A 234 -7.75 29.48 27.86
N GLY A 235 -6.54 28.93 28.06
CA GLY A 235 -6.38 27.52 28.44
C GLY A 235 -5.28 26.79 27.69
N ASN A 236 -4.12 26.66 28.32
CA ASN A 236 -3.08 25.73 27.89
C ASN A 236 -3.61 24.28 27.98
N GLY A 237 -3.97 23.70 26.83
CA GLY A 237 -4.43 22.31 26.74
C GLY A 237 -5.41 22.09 25.59
N MET A 238 -4.94 22.20 24.35
CA MET A 238 -5.71 21.94 23.12
C MET A 238 -6.08 20.46 23.01
N GLY A 239 -7.22 20.17 23.63
CA GLY A 239 -7.94 18.90 23.64
C GLY A 239 -9.32 19.07 24.29
N SER A 240 -9.55 20.21 24.96
CA SER A 240 -10.82 20.57 25.57
C SER A 240 -11.70 21.47 24.69
N ALA A 241 -11.21 22.20 23.69
CA ALA A 241 -12.08 23.06 22.88
C ALA A 241 -13.07 22.26 21.99
N LEU A 242 -12.68 21.07 21.51
CA LEU A 242 -13.61 20.14 20.85
C LEU A 242 -14.53 19.39 21.84
N LEU A 243 -14.25 19.44 23.15
CA LEU A 243 -14.95 18.69 24.20
C LEU A 243 -15.71 19.58 25.22
N SER A 244 -15.52 20.89 25.25
CA SER A 244 -16.12 21.79 26.24
C SER A 244 -17.09 22.84 25.68
N GLY A 245 -17.26 22.92 24.35
CA GLY A 245 -18.27 23.79 23.71
C GLY A 245 -19.22 23.09 22.72
N ALA A 246 -18.79 21.99 22.10
CA ALA A 246 -19.45 21.38 20.94
C ALA A 246 -20.34 20.15 21.24
N LEU A 247 -20.89 20.02 22.45
CA LEU A 247 -21.53 18.77 22.91
C LEU A 247 -22.86 18.39 22.22
N SER A 248 -23.40 19.22 21.32
CA SER A 248 -24.56 18.87 20.48
C SER A 248 -24.23 18.60 19.00
N ALA A 249 -23.03 18.99 18.52
CA ALA A 249 -22.53 18.67 17.18
C ALA A 249 -21.59 17.47 17.19
N ALA A 250 -20.74 17.40 18.22
CA ALA A 250 -19.83 16.29 18.43
C ALA A 250 -20.57 14.97 18.65
N GLN A 251 -21.75 14.95 19.27
CA GLN A 251 -22.53 13.71 19.44
C GLN A 251 -23.08 13.16 18.11
N ALA A 252 -23.52 14.04 17.20
CA ALA A 252 -24.04 13.63 15.90
C ALA A 252 -22.92 13.24 14.93
N LEU A 253 -21.78 13.93 14.99
CA LEU A 253 -20.61 13.61 14.18
C LEU A 253 -19.75 12.48 14.73
N ALA A 254 -19.81 12.16 16.03
CA ALA A 254 -18.93 11.19 16.67
C ALA A 254 -18.78 9.87 15.88
N PRO A 255 -19.86 9.25 15.34
CA PRO A 255 -19.71 8.03 14.55
C PRO A 255 -18.95 8.25 13.23
N ILE A 256 -19.21 9.35 12.52
CA ILE A 256 -18.56 9.68 11.24
C ILE A 256 -17.11 10.08 11.47
N ALA A 257 -16.85 10.91 12.49
CA ALA A 257 -15.52 11.35 12.87
C ALA A 257 -14.66 10.17 13.32
N LEU A 258 -15.21 9.25 14.13
CA LEU A 258 -14.53 8.02 14.50
C LEU A 258 -14.19 7.20 13.25
N LYS A 259 -15.13 7.06 12.31
CA LYS A 259 -14.89 6.32 11.06
C LYS A 259 -13.84 6.98 10.17
N ALA A 260 -13.85 8.30 10.07
CA ALA A 260 -12.89 9.07 9.30
C ALA A 260 -11.48 9.06 9.91
N LEU A 261 -11.34 8.68 11.18
CA LEU A 261 -10.06 8.55 11.88
C LEU A 261 -9.70 7.09 12.20
N MET A 262 -10.32 6.14 11.48
CA MET A 262 -9.94 4.73 11.50
C MET A 262 -9.14 4.37 10.24
N PRO A 263 -8.14 3.50 10.33
CA PRO A 263 -7.44 3.00 9.15
C PRO A 263 -8.41 2.30 8.20
N MET A 264 -8.35 2.66 6.92
CA MET A 264 -8.99 1.92 5.84
C MET A 264 -8.22 0.64 5.55
N ILE A 265 -8.95 -0.40 5.20
CA ILE A 265 -8.34 -1.61 4.66
C ILE A 265 -7.85 -1.27 3.24
N PRO A 266 -6.57 -1.52 2.91
CA PRO A 266 -6.04 -1.32 1.57
C PRO A 266 -6.71 -2.25 0.55
#